data_AF-A0A8C3F0P2-F1
#
_entry.id   AF-A0A8C3F0P2-F1
#
_cell.length_a   1.000
_cell.length_b   1.000
_cell.length_c   1.000
_cell.angle_alpha   90.00
_cell.angle_beta   90.00
_cell.angle_gamma   90.00
#
_symmetry.space_group_name_H-M   'P 1'
#
loop_
_entity.id
_entity.type
_entity.pdbx_description
1 polymer ?
#
loop_
_entity_poly.entity_id
_entity_poly.type
_entity_poly.pdbx_seq_one_letter_code
_entity_poly.pdbx_strand_id
1 'polypeptide(L)'
;MKSHLIGILLSFWVAVSPALYFHSGEREEKCIIEDIPSDTLITGSYKVQQWDIHEHRFLESAPGLGMFVTITTPTKELLLSKLYGPQGTFSFTSHLPGEHNICLQSNSTKLISFGGSKLRIHLDIRVGEHFLDEAIAQAKDKVNEVNFRLGHLIEQIHHISKEQNYHRVCLFPNRNMKE
;
A
#
# COMPACT_ATOMS: atom_id res chain seq x y z
N MET A 1 26.74 21.45 20.08
CA MET A 1 25.76 20.78 20.99
C MET A 1 24.33 21.28 20.84
N LYS A 2 24.05 22.59 20.66
CA LYS A 2 22.66 23.10 20.49
C LYS A 2 21.97 22.63 19.19
N SER A 3 22.70 22.49 18.08
CA SER A 3 22.14 22.05 16.78
C SER A 3 21.69 20.58 16.76
N HIS A 4 22.42 19.70 17.45
CA HIS A 4 22.06 18.28 17.55
C HIS A 4 20.78 18.06 18.38
N LEU A 5 20.56 18.88 19.42
CA LEU A 5 19.32 18.82 20.21
C LEU A 5 18.09 19.21 19.37
N ILE A 6 18.23 20.20 18.48
CA ILE A 6 17.16 20.65 17.58
C ILE A 6 16.82 19.56 16.57
N GLY A 7 17.82 18.87 16.01
CA GLY A 7 17.61 17.75 15.08
C GLY A 7 16.86 16.57 15.71
N ILE A 8 17.19 16.24 16.97
CA ILE A 8 16.50 15.19 17.72
C ILE A 8 15.05 15.61 18.05
N LEU A 9 14.84 16.87 18.44
CA LEU A 9 13.50 17.41 18.73
C LEU A 9 12.59 17.41 17.48
N LEU A 10 13.15 17.72 16.31
CA LEU A 10 12.44 17.72 15.03
C LEU A 10 12.05 16.30 14.58
N SER A 11 12.91 15.30 14.85
CA SER A 11 12.65 13.90 14.50
C SER A 11 11.50 13.27 15.28
N PHE A 12 11.26 13.73 16.52
CA PHE A 12 10.19 13.20 17.38
C PHE A 12 8.78 13.61 16.91
N TRP A 13 8.66 14.75 16.21
CA TRP A 13 7.37 15.24 15.72
C TRP A 13 6.82 14.44 14.53
N VAL A 14 7.68 13.73 13.80
CA VAL A 14 7.30 12.95 12.62
C VAL A 14 6.73 11.57 12.98
N ALA A 15 6.91 11.12 14.24
CA ALA A 15 6.54 9.76 14.64
C ALA A 15 5.05 9.56 14.99
N VAL A 16 4.23 10.62 15.00
CA VAL A 16 2.80 10.50 15.31
C VAL A 16 2.00 10.38 14.02
N SER A 17 1.88 9.17 13.49
CA SER A 17 0.92 8.88 12.42
C SER A 17 -0.51 8.93 12.99
N PRO A 18 -1.41 9.76 12.46
CA PRO A 18 -2.81 9.74 12.90
C PRO A 18 -3.45 8.40 12.53
N ALA A 19 -4.04 7.72 13.50
CA ALA A 19 -4.90 6.57 13.22
C ALA A 19 -6.17 7.06 12.51
N LEU A 20 -6.60 6.36 11.45
CA LEU A 20 -7.82 6.69 10.72
C LEU A 20 -9.04 6.41 11.61
N TYR A 21 -9.83 7.45 11.85
CA TYR A 21 -11.12 7.33 12.50
C TYR A 21 -12.16 8.18 11.79
N PHE A 22 -13.41 7.75 11.86
CA PHE A 22 -14.54 8.52 11.38
C PHE A 22 -15.65 8.55 12.41
N HIS A 23 -16.54 9.53 12.27
CA HIS A 23 -17.73 9.65 13.09
C HIS A 23 -18.93 9.06 12.34
N SER A 24 -19.73 8.29 13.07
CA SER A 24 -20.97 7.71 12.57
C SER A 24 -22.08 7.92 13.59
N GLY A 25 -23.30 8.20 13.12
CA GLY A 25 -24.49 8.16 13.95
C GLY A 25 -24.95 6.73 14.24
N GLU A 26 -26.00 6.59 15.05
CA GLU A 26 -26.65 5.29 15.22
C GLU A 26 -27.35 4.84 13.94
N ARG A 27 -27.19 3.56 13.59
CA ARG A 27 -27.66 2.93 12.34
C ARG A 27 -27.19 3.58 11.04
N GLU A 28 -26.33 4.57 11.11
CA GLU A 28 -25.72 5.16 9.93
C GLU A 28 -24.66 4.19 9.41
N GLU A 29 -24.83 3.78 8.15
CA GLU A 29 -23.83 2.99 7.44
C GLU A 29 -22.75 3.94 6.91
N LYS A 30 -21.49 3.59 7.20
CA LYS A 30 -20.32 4.28 6.64
C LYS A 30 -19.47 3.29 5.90
N CYS A 31 -19.17 3.61 4.65
CA CYS A 31 -18.36 2.77 3.78
C CYS A 31 -17.05 3.46 3.41
N ILE A 32 -16.00 2.66 3.27
CA ILE A 32 -14.75 3.06 2.64
C ILE A 32 -14.61 2.24 1.36
N ILE A 33 -14.15 2.90 0.31
CA ILE A 33 -13.93 2.31 -1.00
C ILE A 33 -12.43 2.11 -1.13
N GLU A 34 -12.00 0.86 -1.30
CA GLU A 34 -10.59 0.50 -1.47
C GLU A 34 -10.40 -0.17 -2.82
N ASP A 35 -9.37 0.24 -3.57
CA ASP A 35 -8.96 -0.45 -4.79
C ASP A 35 -8.04 -1.61 -4.42
N ILE A 36 -8.52 -2.84 -4.63
CA ILE A 36 -7.89 -4.07 -4.15
C ILE A 36 -7.54 -4.95 -5.35
N PRO A 37 -6.30 -5.44 -5.49
CA PRO A 37 -5.95 -6.38 -6.54
C PRO A 37 -6.59 -7.75 -6.34
N SER A 38 -6.62 -8.56 -7.41
CA SER A 38 -7.08 -9.95 -7.31
C SER A 38 -6.17 -10.78 -6.41
N ASP A 39 -6.75 -11.85 -5.85
CA ASP A 39 -6.10 -12.86 -5.00
C ASP A 39 -5.35 -12.30 -3.78
N THR A 40 -5.83 -11.16 -3.27
CA THR A 40 -5.20 -10.45 -2.15
C THR A 40 -5.99 -10.69 -0.86
N LEU A 41 -5.31 -11.11 0.21
CA LEU A 41 -5.91 -11.29 1.52
C LEU A 41 -5.95 -9.96 2.28
N ILE A 42 -7.13 -9.51 2.67
CA ILE A 42 -7.31 -8.28 3.43
C ILE A 42 -7.71 -8.62 4.85
N THR A 43 -7.08 -7.95 5.82
CA THR A 43 -7.45 -8.03 7.23
C THR A 43 -7.76 -6.63 7.75
N GLY A 44 -8.99 -6.42 8.21
CA GLY A 44 -9.42 -5.18 8.84
C GLY A 44 -9.66 -5.37 10.33
N SER A 45 -9.23 -4.43 11.15
CA SER A 45 -9.58 -4.37 12.57
C SER A 45 -10.22 -3.03 12.88
N TYR A 46 -11.26 -3.04 13.71
CA TYR A 46 -11.94 -1.81 14.10
C TYR A 46 -12.25 -1.78 15.59
N LYS A 47 -12.42 -0.56 16.10
CA LYS A 47 -12.81 -0.29 17.47
C LYS A 47 -13.77 0.88 17.53
N VAL A 48 -14.87 0.71 18.26
CA VAL A 48 -15.92 1.73 18.39
C VAL A 48 -15.85 2.39 19.76
N GLN A 49 -15.85 3.71 19.77
CA GLN A 49 -16.01 4.53 20.97
C GLN A 49 -17.32 5.31 20.90
N GLN A 50 -17.97 5.50 22.05
CA GLN A 50 -19.22 6.24 22.14
C GLN A 50 -19.00 7.58 22.84
N TRP A 51 -19.67 8.63 22.36
CA TRP A 51 -19.69 9.92 23.03
C TRP A 51 -20.46 9.84 24.34
N ASP A 52 -19.82 10.24 25.43
CA ASP A 52 -20.43 10.38 26.75
C ASP A 52 -20.73 11.87 27.02
N ILE A 53 -21.98 12.18 27.32
CA ILE A 53 -22.42 13.55 27.59
C ILE A 53 -21.99 14.08 28.96
N HIS A 54 -21.74 13.21 29.94
CA HIS A 54 -21.34 13.63 31.28
C HIS A 54 -19.85 13.98 31.29
N GLU A 55 -19.05 13.09 30.72
CA GLU A 55 -17.59 13.20 30.65
C GLU A 55 -17.11 14.06 29.47
N HIS A 56 -18.00 14.44 28.55
CA HIS A 56 -17.71 15.21 27.34
C HIS A 56 -16.53 14.63 26.53
N ARG A 57 -16.44 13.31 26.47
CA ARG A 57 -15.36 12.59 25.78
C ARG A 57 -15.85 11.27 25.20
N PHE A 58 -15.07 10.71 24.29
CA PHE A 58 -15.33 9.38 23.74
C PHE A 58 -14.81 8.30 24.68
N LEU A 59 -15.70 7.42 25.13
CA LEU A 59 -15.43 6.29 26.01
C LEU A 59 -15.52 4.96 25.24
N GLU A 60 -15.02 3.89 25.85
CA GLU A 60 -15.27 2.54 25.37
C GLU A 60 -16.77 2.27 25.29
N SER A 61 -17.19 1.63 24.19
CA SER A 61 -18.60 1.33 23.96
C SER A 61 -19.13 0.31 24.98
N ALA A 62 -20.38 0.47 25.41
CA ALA A 62 -21.02 -0.42 26.37
C ALA A 62 -21.13 -1.88 25.84
N PRO A 63 -21.03 -2.89 26.72
CA PRO A 63 -21.26 -4.29 26.36
C PRO A 63 -22.70 -4.44 25.82
N GLY A 64 -22.82 -4.93 24.58
CA GLY A 64 -24.10 -5.06 23.87
C GLY A 64 -24.22 -4.20 22.60
N LEU A 65 -23.30 -3.24 22.37
CA LEU A 65 -23.18 -2.60 21.06
C LEU A 65 -22.63 -3.61 20.04
N GLY A 66 -23.35 -3.79 18.93
CA GLY A 66 -22.92 -4.61 17.81
C GLY A 66 -22.64 -3.78 16.57
N MET A 67 -21.69 -4.23 15.75
CA MET A 67 -21.31 -3.61 14.50
C MET A 67 -21.38 -4.63 13.36
N PHE A 68 -22.22 -4.36 12.37
CA PHE A 68 -22.22 -5.10 11.12
C PHE A 68 -21.06 -4.64 10.26
N VAL A 69 -20.29 -5.61 9.77
CA VAL A 69 -19.29 -5.40 8.73
C VAL A 69 -19.80 -6.08 7.47
N THR A 70 -19.98 -5.28 6.42
CA THR A 70 -20.46 -5.72 5.11
C THR A 70 -19.41 -5.37 4.06
N ILE A 71 -19.06 -6.33 3.21
CA ILE A 71 -18.01 -6.19 2.20
C ILE A 71 -18.59 -6.59 0.86
N THR A 72 -18.47 -5.70 -0.12
CA THR A 72 -18.99 -5.92 -1.48
C THR A 72 -17.88 -5.78 -2.51
N THR A 73 -17.95 -6.61 -3.55
CA THR A 73 -17.05 -6.58 -4.71
C THR A 73 -17.33 -5.37 -5.62
N PRO A 74 -16.45 -5.09 -6.59
CA PRO A 74 -16.71 -4.10 -7.65
C PRO A 74 -17.97 -4.42 -8.47
N THR A 75 -18.35 -5.70 -8.57
CA THR A 75 -19.56 -6.18 -9.23
C THR A 75 -20.81 -6.12 -8.34
N LYS A 76 -20.69 -5.57 -7.12
CA LYS A 76 -21.75 -5.48 -6.09
C LYS A 76 -22.19 -6.84 -5.52
N GLU A 77 -21.36 -7.85 -5.65
CA GLU A 77 -21.58 -9.15 -4.99
C GLU A 77 -21.16 -9.06 -3.52
N LEU A 78 -21.90 -9.75 -2.65
CA LEU A 78 -21.62 -9.75 -1.23
C LEU A 78 -20.53 -10.79 -0.89
N LEU A 79 -19.37 -10.32 -0.43
CA LEU A 79 -18.28 -11.19 0.03
C LEU A 79 -18.45 -11.60 1.50
N LEU A 80 -18.82 -10.64 2.34
CA LEU A 80 -18.95 -10.84 3.78
C LEU A 80 -20.09 -9.96 4.31
N SER A 81 -20.95 -10.53 5.14
CA SER A 81 -21.84 -9.76 6.02
C SER A 81 -21.89 -10.45 7.37
N LYS A 82 -21.39 -9.80 8.42
CA LYS A 82 -21.33 -10.41 9.75
C LYS A 82 -21.46 -9.37 10.85
N LEU A 83 -22.21 -9.74 11.89
CA LEU A 83 -22.32 -8.98 13.13
C LEU A 83 -21.17 -9.33 14.06
N TYR A 84 -20.51 -8.29 14.56
CA TYR A 84 -19.45 -8.36 15.54
C TYR A 84 -19.81 -7.51 16.77
N GLY A 85 -18.97 -7.55 17.81
CA GLY A 85 -19.11 -6.71 18.99
C GLY A 85 -18.66 -5.25 18.76
N PRO A 86 -18.33 -4.51 19.82
CA PRO A 86 -17.83 -3.12 19.70
C PRO A 86 -16.37 -3.03 19.22
N GLN A 87 -15.64 -4.13 19.24
CA GLN A 87 -14.30 -4.28 18.68
C GLN A 87 -14.22 -5.63 17.97
N GLY A 88 -13.56 -5.67 16.82
CA GLY A 88 -13.46 -6.90 16.05
C GLY A 88 -12.41 -6.84 14.95
N THR A 89 -12.06 -8.03 14.45
CA THR A 89 -11.20 -8.23 13.30
C THR A 89 -11.95 -9.06 12.28
N PHE A 90 -11.91 -8.63 11.02
CA PHE A 90 -12.49 -9.32 9.89
C PHE A 90 -11.39 -9.54 8.84
N SER A 91 -11.55 -10.58 8.03
CA SER A 91 -10.64 -10.85 6.92
C SER A 91 -11.43 -11.41 5.74
N PHE A 92 -11.03 -11.05 4.53
CA PHE A 92 -11.60 -11.56 3.29
C PHE A 92 -10.52 -11.60 2.21
N THR A 93 -10.69 -12.46 1.22
CA THR A 93 -9.82 -12.50 0.04
C THR A 93 -10.59 -11.91 -1.14
N SER A 94 -9.96 -10.97 -1.84
CA SER A 94 -10.51 -10.49 -3.11
C SER A 94 -10.12 -11.44 -4.23
N HIS A 95 -11.06 -11.79 -5.12
CA HIS A 95 -10.80 -12.60 -6.32
C HIS A 95 -10.86 -11.80 -7.62
N LEU A 96 -11.33 -10.54 -7.56
CA LEU A 96 -11.50 -9.66 -8.70
C LEU A 96 -10.86 -8.32 -8.38
N PRO A 97 -10.01 -7.76 -9.26
CA PRO A 97 -9.40 -6.47 -8.99
C PRO A 97 -10.43 -5.34 -9.08
N GLY A 98 -10.28 -4.31 -8.25
CA GLY A 98 -11.05 -3.06 -8.34
C GLY A 98 -11.58 -2.54 -7.01
N GLU A 99 -12.54 -1.62 -7.09
CA GLU A 99 -13.15 -0.93 -5.95
C GLU A 99 -14.07 -1.84 -5.12
N HIS A 100 -13.62 -2.22 -3.93
CA HIS A 100 -14.43 -2.92 -2.93
C HIS A 100 -14.98 -1.92 -1.92
N ASN A 101 -16.26 -2.08 -1.54
CA ASN A 101 -16.83 -1.29 -0.45
C ASN A 101 -16.77 -2.08 0.85
N ILE A 102 -16.14 -1.50 1.86
CA ILE A 102 -16.10 -2.01 3.24
C ILE A 102 -16.98 -1.09 4.09
N CYS A 103 -18.14 -1.59 4.47
CA CYS A 103 -19.17 -0.84 5.19
C CYS A 103 -19.29 -1.30 6.64
N LEU A 104 -19.40 -0.33 7.55
CA LEU A 104 -19.62 -0.52 8.98
C LEU A 104 -20.94 0.14 9.40
N GLN A 105 -21.81 -0.62 10.06
CA GLN A 105 -23.11 -0.14 10.55
C GLN A 105 -23.43 -0.65 11.95
N SER A 106 -23.80 0.26 12.86
CA SER A 106 -24.21 -0.12 14.22
C SER A 106 -25.59 -0.78 14.23
N ASN A 107 -25.73 -1.88 14.97
CA ASN A 107 -27.02 -2.54 15.24
C ASN A 107 -27.77 -1.89 16.43
N SER A 108 -27.15 -0.93 17.14
CA SER A 108 -27.79 -0.29 18.30
C SER A 108 -29.05 0.48 17.89
N THR A 109 -30.13 0.24 18.64
CA THR A 109 -31.42 0.96 18.56
C THR A 109 -31.56 2.03 19.62
N LYS A 110 -30.48 2.46 20.30
CA LYS A 110 -30.56 3.42 21.43
C LYS A 110 -30.88 4.84 20.96
N LEU A 111 -32.06 4.94 20.37
CA LEU A 111 -32.77 6.09 19.90
C LEU A 111 -32.84 7.11 21.04
N ILE A 112 -32.05 8.18 20.93
CA ILE A 112 -32.40 9.56 21.29
C ILE A 112 -32.79 9.80 22.77
N SER A 113 -32.65 8.83 23.66
CA SER A 113 -32.94 9.01 25.08
C SER A 113 -31.70 9.55 25.76
N PHE A 114 -31.58 10.88 25.69
CA PHE A 114 -30.68 11.74 26.47
C PHE A 114 -29.22 11.74 26.02
N GLY A 115 -28.95 12.35 24.87
CA GLY A 115 -27.63 12.89 24.55
C GLY A 115 -26.85 12.14 23.47
N GLY A 116 -26.97 12.64 22.24
CA GLY A 116 -26.08 12.42 21.10
C GLY A 116 -25.27 11.13 21.09
N SER A 117 -25.84 10.05 20.53
CA SER A 117 -25.11 8.81 20.28
C SER A 117 -24.20 8.93 19.06
N LYS A 118 -23.19 9.79 19.18
CA LYS A 118 -22.10 9.91 18.22
C LYS A 118 -21.11 8.79 18.48
N LEU A 119 -20.88 7.96 17.46
CA LEU A 119 -19.87 6.91 17.49
C LEU A 119 -18.60 7.42 16.81
N ARG A 120 -17.44 7.08 17.37
CA ARG A 120 -16.14 7.22 16.73
C ARG A 120 -15.62 5.82 16.43
N ILE A 121 -15.44 5.52 15.15
CA ILE A 121 -14.99 4.21 14.69
C ILE A 121 -13.54 4.39 14.22
N HIS A 122 -12.62 3.68 14.88
CA HIS A 122 -11.23 3.55 14.45
C HIS A 122 -11.15 2.32 13.56
N LEU A 123 -10.53 2.44 12.39
CA LEU A 123 -10.40 1.35 11.42
C LEU A 123 -8.95 1.25 10.93
N ASP A 124 -8.39 0.05 10.97
CA ASP A 124 -7.07 -0.32 10.45
C ASP A 124 -7.28 -1.43 9.43
N ILE A 125 -6.94 -1.18 8.17
CA ILE A 125 -7.01 -2.15 7.07
C ILE A 125 -5.58 -2.50 6.66
N ARG A 126 -5.31 -3.80 6.62
CA ARG A 126 -4.04 -4.37 6.18
C ARG A 126 -4.27 -5.18 4.92
N VAL A 127 -3.60 -4.78 3.86
CA VAL A 127 -3.60 -5.46 2.56
C VAL A 127 -2.44 -6.47 2.56
N GLY A 128 -2.77 -7.75 2.52
CA GLY A 128 -1.82 -8.84 2.48
C GLY A 128 -1.26 -9.03 1.07
N GLU A 129 -0.04 -8.52 0.86
CA GLU A 129 1.09 -9.06 0.11
C GLU A 129 2.05 -7.88 -0.19
N HIS A 130 2.86 -7.50 0.81
CA HIS A 130 4.04 -6.63 0.61
C HIS A 130 5.14 -7.29 -0.26
N PHE A 131 4.88 -8.46 -0.85
CA PHE A 131 5.87 -9.22 -1.61
C PHE A 131 6.26 -8.56 -2.92
N LEU A 132 5.45 -7.66 -3.50
CA LEU A 132 5.88 -6.99 -4.72
C LEU A 132 6.89 -5.89 -4.44
N ASP A 133 6.83 -5.13 -3.35
CA ASP A 133 7.85 -4.10 -3.10
C ASP A 133 9.17 -4.68 -2.59
N GLU A 134 9.16 -5.79 -1.83
CA GLU A 134 10.40 -6.49 -1.45
C GLU A 134 10.96 -7.35 -2.59
N ALA A 135 10.13 -7.98 -3.43
CA ALA A 135 10.61 -8.70 -4.61
C ALA A 135 11.00 -7.75 -5.75
N ILE A 136 10.35 -6.59 -5.90
CA ILE A 136 10.78 -5.53 -6.82
C ILE A 136 12.01 -4.82 -6.24
N ALA A 137 12.16 -4.63 -4.92
CA ALA A 137 13.40 -4.13 -4.33
C ALA A 137 14.56 -5.12 -4.48
N GLN A 138 14.34 -6.42 -4.25
CA GLN A 138 15.33 -7.48 -4.54
C GLN A 138 15.60 -7.65 -6.04
N ALA A 139 14.58 -7.48 -6.89
CA ALA A 139 14.75 -7.54 -8.34
C ALA A 139 15.38 -6.27 -8.90
N LYS A 140 15.26 -5.12 -8.24
CA LYS A 140 15.95 -3.87 -8.61
C LYS A 140 17.44 -3.95 -8.30
N ASP A 141 17.83 -4.66 -7.24
CA ASP A 141 19.24 -5.03 -7.03
C ASP A 141 19.73 -6.04 -8.08
N LYS A 142 18.86 -6.93 -8.59
CA LYS A 142 19.24 -7.94 -9.60
C LYS A 142 19.14 -7.47 -11.07
N VAL A 143 18.44 -6.37 -11.36
CA VAL A 143 18.39 -5.72 -12.68
C VAL A 143 19.47 -4.63 -12.83
N ASN A 144 20.08 -4.16 -11.73
CA ASN A 144 21.33 -3.39 -11.80
C ASN A 144 22.60 -4.28 -11.87
N GLU A 145 22.53 -5.57 -11.53
CA GLU A 145 23.66 -6.51 -11.60
C GLU A 145 23.66 -7.42 -12.86
N VAL A 146 22.82 -7.14 -13.85
CA VAL A 146 22.94 -7.73 -15.21
C VAL A 146 23.01 -6.65 -16.30
N ASN A 147 23.48 -5.45 -15.95
CA ASN A 147 23.96 -4.44 -16.90
C ASN A 147 25.36 -3.91 -16.57
N PHE A 148 26.21 -4.75 -15.98
CA PHE A 148 27.64 -4.48 -15.89
C PHE A 148 28.51 -5.72 -16.15
N ARG A 149 28.33 -6.32 -17.33
CA ARG A 149 29.37 -7.14 -17.99
C ARG A 149 29.24 -7.17 -19.51
N LEU A 150 28.83 -6.04 -20.08
CA LEU A 150 29.06 -5.72 -21.49
C LEU A 150 29.72 -4.33 -21.61
N GLY A 151 30.72 -4.10 -20.77
CA GLY A 151 31.52 -2.87 -20.74
C GLY A 151 33.01 -3.12 -20.52
N HIS A 152 33.49 -4.36 -20.68
CA HIS A 152 34.91 -4.68 -20.51
C HIS A 152 35.30 -5.98 -21.24
N LEU A 153 35.11 -6.02 -22.56
CA LEU A 153 35.93 -6.85 -23.47
C LEU A 153 35.83 -6.38 -24.94
N ILE A 154 35.74 -5.06 -25.17
CA ILE A 154 36.04 -4.44 -26.49
C ILE A 154 37.16 -3.42 -26.27
N GLU A 155 38.19 -3.82 -25.53
CA GLU A 155 39.47 -3.12 -25.51
C GLU A 155 40.63 -4.13 -25.47
N GLN A 156 40.46 -5.25 -26.20
CA GLN A 156 41.56 -6.13 -26.60
C GLN A 156 41.41 -6.57 -28.08
N ILE A 157 41.05 -5.64 -28.95
CA ILE A 157 41.37 -5.71 -30.40
C ILE A 157 41.89 -4.33 -30.85
N HIS A 158 42.75 -3.70 -30.05
CA HIS A 158 43.51 -2.50 -30.48
C HIS A 158 45.02 -2.56 -30.23
N HIS A 159 45.57 -3.76 -30.08
CA HIS A 159 47.00 -3.98 -30.26
C HIS A 159 47.17 -5.40 -30.84
N ILE A 160 47.93 -5.53 -31.93
CA ILE A 160 48.07 -6.73 -32.81
C ILE A 160 47.01 -6.86 -33.93
N SER A 161 46.68 -5.75 -34.59
CA SER A 161 46.45 -5.74 -36.06
C SER A 161 46.78 -4.37 -36.66
N LYS A 162 47.87 -3.77 -36.17
CA LYS A 162 48.43 -2.52 -36.72
C LYS A 162 49.97 -2.58 -36.82
N GLU A 163 50.50 -3.78 -37.10
CA GLU A 163 51.93 -4.06 -37.29
C GLU A 163 52.17 -5.12 -38.39
N GLN A 164 51.28 -5.26 -39.39
CA GLN A 164 51.57 -6.01 -40.63
C GLN A 164 50.88 -5.41 -41.86
N ASN A 165 51.02 -4.10 -42.10
CA ASN A 165 50.93 -3.60 -43.49
C ASN A 165 51.66 -2.27 -43.73
N TYR A 166 52.87 -2.12 -43.16
CA TYR A 166 53.80 -1.06 -43.52
C TYR A 166 54.95 -1.54 -44.43
N HIS A 167 54.75 -2.67 -45.13
CA HIS A 167 55.65 -3.11 -46.21
C HIS A 167 54.84 -3.69 -47.39
N ARG A 168 54.04 -2.87 -48.07
CA ARG A 168 53.75 -3.03 -49.51
C ARG A 168 53.51 -1.66 -50.15
N VAL A 169 54.52 -0.80 -50.09
CA VAL A 169 54.76 0.13 -51.21
C VAL A 169 55.38 -0.70 -52.32
N CYS A 170 54.93 -0.45 -53.56
CA CYS A 170 55.34 -1.05 -54.85
C CYS A 170 54.58 -2.30 -55.29
N LEU A 171 53.46 -2.10 -56.02
CA LEU A 171 53.37 -2.38 -57.47
C LEU A 171 51.99 -1.95 -58.02
N PHE A 172 52.04 -1.14 -59.08
CA PHE A 172 51.03 -0.76 -60.09
C PHE A 172 50.11 -1.92 -60.57
N PRO A 173 49.10 -1.69 -61.45
CA PRO A 173 48.14 -0.59 -61.64
C PRO A 173 46.69 -1.06 -61.94
N ASN A 174 45.75 -0.10 -62.05
CA ASN A 174 44.58 -0.06 -62.95
C ASN A 174 43.57 -1.23 -63.00
N ARG A 175 42.28 -0.94 -62.72
CA ARG A 175 41.28 -0.71 -63.79
C ARG A 175 39.90 -0.32 -63.22
N ASN A 176 39.23 0.48 -64.05
CA ASN A 176 37.91 1.11 -63.93
C ASN A 176 36.69 0.16 -63.93
N MET A 177 35.53 0.81 -63.74
CA MET A 177 34.20 0.58 -64.38
C MET A 177 33.17 -0.09 -63.45
N LYS A 178 32.20 0.64 -62.88
CA LYS A 178 30.88 1.13 -63.40
C LYS A 178 29.80 0.04 -63.53
N GLU A 179 28.61 0.44 -63.08
CA GLU A 179 27.29 -0.23 -62.97
C GLU A 179 27.11 -1.23 -61.82
#